data_AF-A0A534YNF5-F1
#
_entry.id   AF-A0A534YNF5-F1
#
_cell.length_a   1.000
_cell.length_b   1.000
_cell.length_c   1.000
_cell.angle_alpha   90.00
_cell.angle_beta   90.00
_cell.angle_gamma   90.00
#
_symmetry.space_group_name_H-M   'P 1'
#
loop_
_entity.id
_entity.type
_entity.pdbx_description
1 polymer ?
#
loop_
_entity_poly.entity_id
_entity_poly.type
_entity_poly.pdbx_seq_one_letter_code
_entity_poly.pdbx_strand_id
1 'polypeptide(L)' 'MPLLVIGGERALGDVLGEQAKLVASDVTVAVLKDTGHWLLEERPKETTAALEKFL' A
#
# COMPACT_ATOMS: atom_id res chain seq x y z
N MET A 1 -3.54 7.98 14.71
CA MET A 1 -3.12 8.73 13.52
C MET A 1 -3.40 7.83 12.33
N PRO A 2 -3.93 8.36 11.22
CA PRO A 2 -4.16 7.58 10.01
C PRO A 2 -2.86 6.98 9.48
N LEU A 3 -2.91 5.72 9.02
CA LEU A 3 -1.79 5.01 8.39
C LEU A 3 -2.23 4.45 7.03
N LEU A 4 -1.49 4.78 5.97
CA LEU A 4 -1.63 4.16 4.66
C LEU A 4 -0.56 3.09 4.47
N VAL A 5 -1.00 1.93 3.96
CA VAL A 5 -0.12 0.86 3.49
C VAL A 5 -0.42 0.59 2.02
N ILE A 6 0.62 0.63 1.17
CA ILE A 6 0.53 0.25 -0.24
C ILE A 6 1.46 -0.94 -0.48
N GLY A 7 0.90 -2.08 -0.87
CA GLY A 7 1.65 -3.30 -1.19
C GLY A 7 1.59 -3.65 -2.68
N GLY A 8 2.65 -4.22 -3.22
CA GLY A 8 2.60 -4.89 -4.53
C GLY A 8 2.05 -6.31 -4.37
N GLU A 9 1.14 -6.75 -5.24
CA GLU A 9 0.59 -8.13 -5.19
C GLU A 9 1.68 -9.21 -5.21
N ARG A 10 2.79 -8.95 -5.91
CA ARG A 10 3.97 -9.85 -5.98
C ARG A 10 5.03 -9.53 -4.92
N ALA A 11 4.75 -8.61 -3.99
CA ALA A 11 5.64 -8.17 -2.93
C ALA A 11 4.86 -7.88 -1.64
N LEU A 12 4.58 -8.96 -0.89
CA LEU A 12 3.86 -8.96 0.39
C LEU A 12 2.37 -8.58 0.34
N GLY A 13 1.85 -7.97 -0.73
CA GLY A 13 0.42 -7.79 -0.98
C GLY A 13 -0.38 -7.39 0.27
N ASP A 14 -1.41 -8.17 0.57
CA ASP A 14 -2.27 -7.96 1.74
C ASP A 14 -1.58 -8.23 3.09
N VAL A 15 -0.53 -9.07 3.12
CA VAL A 15 0.18 -9.45 4.35
C VAL A 15 0.77 -8.21 5.04
N LEU A 16 1.29 -7.26 4.26
CA LEU A 16 1.81 -6.01 4.79
C LEU A 16 0.71 -5.18 5.49
N GLY A 17 -0.49 -5.16 4.92
CA GLY A 17 -1.66 -4.50 5.51
C GLY A 17 -2.11 -5.17 6.81
N GLU A 18 -2.13 -6.50 6.85
CA GLU A 18 -2.49 -7.25 8.06
C GLU A 18 -1.48 -7.03 9.19
N GLN A 19 -0.18 -6.96 8.88
CA GLN A 19 0.85 -6.63 9.87
C GLN A 19 0.67 -5.22 10.45
N ALA A 20 0.33 -4.23 9.61
CA ALA A 20 0.08 -2.86 10.07
C ALA A 20 -1.10 -2.77 11.04
N LYS A 21 -2.17 -3.54 10.80
CA LYS A 21 -3.34 -3.60 11.70
C LYS A 21 -3.04 -4.17 13.09
N LEU A 22 -1.92 -4.87 13.27
CA LEU A 22 -1.50 -5.34 14.59
C LEU A 22 -0.95 -4.22 15.48
N VAL A 23 -0.52 -3.10 14.89
CA VAL A 23 0.20 -2.02 15.60
C VAL A 23 -0.45 -0.63 15.43
N ALA A 24 -1.46 -0.50 14.56
CA ALA A 24 -2.20 0.73 14.32
C ALA A 24 -3.71 0.47 14.24
N SER A 25 -4.52 1.39 14.78
CA SER A 25 -5.98 1.27 14.85
C SER A 25 -6.74 1.95 13.70
N ASP A 26 -6.07 2.74 12.88
CA ASP A 26 -6.65 3.48 11.74
C ASP A 26 -5.78 3.24 10.50
N VAL A 27 -6.05 2.15 9.78
CA VAL A 27 -5.23 1.64 8.68
C VAL A 27 -6.04 1.55 7.40
N THR A 28 -5.56 2.23 6.35
CA THR A 28 -6.02 2.07 4.97
C THR A 28 -5.02 1.19 4.22
N VAL A 29 -5.50 0.15 3.54
CA VAL A 29 -4.66 -0.78 2.77
C VAL A 29 -5.01 -0.70 1.29
N ALA A 30 -4.00 -0.58 0.44
CA ALA A 30 -4.10 -0.68 -1.00
C ALA A 30 -3.12 -1.73 -1.52
N VAL A 31 -3.58 -2.61 -2.41
CA VAL A 31 -2.72 -3.59 -3.09
C VAL A 31 -2.77 -3.34 -4.59
N LEU A 32 -1.59 -3.16 -5.20
CA LEU A 32 -1.45 -2.95 -6.64
C LEU A 32 -1.24 -4.28 -7.35
N LYS A 33 -2.18 -4.64 -8.23
CA LYS A 33 -2.12 -5.87 -9.04
C LYS A 33 -0.94 -5.90 -9.98
N ASP A 34 -0.42 -7.09 -10.26
CA ASP A 34 0.70 -7.32 -11.17
C ASP A 34 1.97 -6.49 -10.83
N THR A 35 2.14 -6.12 -9.56
CA THR A 35 3.18 -5.19 -9.12
C THR A 35 4.08 -5.85 -8.07
N GLY A 36 5.39 -5.68 -8.23
CA GLY A 36 6.42 -6.16 -7.33
C GLY A 36 6.79 -5.14 -6.25
N HIS A 37 8.07 -5.13 -5.89
CA HIS A 37 8.59 -4.38 -4.74
C HIS A 37 8.75 -2.88 -5.03
N TRP A 38 8.89 -2.49 -6.30
CA TRP A 38 9.29 -1.14 -6.69
C TRP A 38 8.08 -0.35 -7.18
N LEU A 39 7.15 -0.03 -6.27
CA LEU A 39 5.83 0.53 -6.62
C LEU A 39 5.90 1.85 -7.40
N LEU A 40 6.85 2.73 -7.05
CA LEU A 40 7.03 4.02 -7.72
C LEU A 40 7.56 3.87 -9.15
N GLU A 41 8.29 2.80 -9.43
CA GLU A 41 8.81 2.47 -10.75
C GLU A 41 7.83 1.66 -11.59
N GLU A 42 7.17 0.68 -10.98
CA GLU A 42 6.27 -0.27 -11.66
C GLU A 42 4.87 0.33 -11.87
N ARG A 43 4.37 1.13 -10.92
CA ARG A 43 3.04 1.74 -10.91
C ARG A 43 3.07 3.18 -10.39
N PRO A 44 3.83 4.10 -11.02
CA PRO A 44 3.98 5.47 -10.54
C PRO A 44 2.64 6.19 -10.38
N LYS A 45 1.73 6.05 -11.36
CA LYS A 45 0.45 6.78 -11.36
C LYS A 45 -0.46 6.31 -10.23
N GLU A 46 -0.62 5.00 -10.06
CA GLU A 46 -1.47 4.41 -9.04
C GLU A 46 -0.91 4.66 -7.64
N THR A 47 0.42 4.59 -7.49
CA THR A 47 1.10 4.90 -6.23
C THR A 47 0.91 6.37 -5.84
N THR A 48 1.13 7.32 -6.78
CA THR A 48 0.90 8.75 -6.53
C THR A 48 -0.57 9.04 -6.22
N ALA A 49 -1.51 8.47 -6.97
CA ALA A 49 -2.94 8.68 -6.71
C ALA A 49 -3.38 8.18 -5.33
N ALA A 50 -2.82 7.06 -4.86
CA ALA A 50 -3.08 6.55 -3.51
C ALA A 50 -2.54 7.50 -2.43
N LEU A 51 -1.36 8.10 -2.65
CA LEU A 51 -0.78 9.10 -1.75
C LEU A 51 -1.62 10.38 -1.74
N GLU A 52 -1.98 10.93 -2.90
CA GLU A 52 -2.80 12.14 -3.03
C GLU A 52 -4.19 11.99 -2.40
N LYS A 53 -4.78 10.78 -2.46
CA LYS A 53 -6.07 10.51 -1.83
C LYS A 53 -5.99 10.45 -0.31
N PHE A 54 -4.82 10.11 0.25
CA PHE A 54 -4.64 9.89 1.67
C PHE A 54 -4.21 11.15 2.43
N LEU A 55 -3.42 12.01 1.78
CA LEU A 55 -2.96 13.30 2.30
C LEU A 55 -4.06 14.37 2.28
#